data_AF-A0A8C7WWM8-F1
#
_entry.id   AF-A0A8C7WWM8-F1
#
_cell.length_a   1.000
_cell.length_b   1.000
_cell.length_c   1.000
_cell.angle_alpha   90.00
_cell.angle_beta   90.00
_cell.angle_gamma   90.00
#
_symmetry.space_group_name_H-M   'P 1'
#
loop_
_entity.id
_entity.type
_entity.pdbx_description
1 polymer ?
#
loop_
_entity_poly.entity_id
_entity_poly.type
_entity_poly.pdbx_seq_one_letter_code
_entity_poly.pdbx_strand_id
1 'polypeptide(L)'
;NEKSPLFFFTYSPALCSLLTQNILSQHTHYYFQDLKIHINVSSDQHTHAIKQLLKNISSKEECTKALEGWGLELGSDVMMITGRMLPFETICLKSSSFATGANVSWSREVVNGASISSIPLNIWVVFYPRRSAEQAVELISTFHKVAGPIGLRLQRPITVELRDDRTETYVKSIHSQLTSEPHLQLVVCVIESNRDDLYSAIKKLCCLKCPVPSQVINVRTISQQQKLRGIAQKILLQLNSKLGGELWTVGIPLKSLMVVGVDVHHDTSKKHQSVMGFVASVNSSLTHWYSRVTFQTPTEELISGFRACFLSTLQKYYELNHDLPQKIVVYRDGVSDGQLKMVELYEIPQLIKCFETFPNYEPKLVFIVVQKRINTILYSSSANGFSSVPAGTVLDHTLTNKDWVDFYLTAHDIRQGVGLPTHYVTLYNTANLTPDHLQRLTFKMCHLYWNWPGTIRVPAPCKYAHKLAFLSGQFLHSEPAIQLSDKLFFL
;
A
#
# COMPACT_ATOMS: atom_id res chain seq x y z
N ASN A 1 -45.48 -1.45 -29.85
CA ASN A 1 -44.57 -0.35 -30.21
C ASN A 1 -44.86 0.86 -29.33
N GLU A 2 -44.51 0.81 -28.04
CA GLU A 2 -44.50 2.01 -27.20
C GLU A 2 -43.05 2.45 -27.04
N LYS A 3 -42.67 3.52 -27.74
CA LYS A 3 -41.37 4.16 -27.55
C LYS A 3 -41.46 5.00 -26.28
N SER A 4 -40.63 4.68 -25.30
CA SER A 4 -40.42 5.50 -24.11
C SER A 4 -40.08 6.94 -24.54
N PRO A 5 -40.68 7.98 -23.93
CA PRO A 5 -40.36 9.35 -24.27
C PRO A 5 -38.90 9.67 -23.89
N LEU A 6 -38.12 10.12 -24.88
CA LEU A 6 -36.78 10.66 -24.67
C LEU A 6 -36.91 12.08 -24.11
N PHE A 7 -36.48 12.27 -22.87
CA PHE A 7 -36.37 13.58 -22.26
C PHE A 7 -34.95 14.12 -22.46
N PHE A 8 -34.84 15.29 -23.09
CA PHE A 8 -33.59 16.03 -23.19
C PHE A 8 -33.59 17.14 -22.14
N PHE A 9 -32.58 17.14 -21.26
CA PHE A 9 -32.37 18.21 -20.29
C PHE A 9 -31.32 19.18 -20.83
N THR A 10 -31.70 20.44 -21.02
CA THR A 10 -30.77 21.53 -21.33
C THR A 10 -30.54 22.36 -20.08
N TYR A 11 -29.29 22.45 -19.63
CA TYR A 11 -28.91 23.28 -18.49
C TYR A 11 -28.27 24.58 -18.96
N SER A 12 -28.63 25.70 -18.34
CA SER A 12 -27.92 26.97 -18.54
C SER A 12 -26.55 26.90 -17.87
N PRO A 13 -25.44 27.11 -18.60
CA PRO A 13 -24.10 27.12 -18.01
C PRO A 13 -23.95 28.14 -16.87
N ALA A 14 -24.70 29.24 -16.90
CA ALA A 14 -24.69 30.26 -15.84
C ALA A 14 -25.26 29.77 -14.50
N LEU A 15 -26.05 28.68 -14.52
CA LEU A 15 -26.62 28.04 -13.34
C LEU A 15 -25.92 26.72 -12.99
N CYS A 16 -24.85 26.38 -13.72
CA CYS A 16 -24.09 25.16 -13.51
C CYS A 16 -22.75 25.49 -12.84
N SER A 17 -22.49 24.86 -11.70
CA SER A 17 -21.17 24.84 -11.08
C SER A 17 -20.55 23.46 -11.24
N LEU A 18 -19.25 23.42 -11.50
CA LEU A 18 -18.48 22.18 -11.44
C LEU A 18 -18.35 21.78 -9.97
N LEU A 19 -18.93 20.63 -9.60
CA LEU A 19 -18.75 20.07 -8.27
C LEU A 19 -17.26 19.72 -8.05
N THR A 20 -16.75 20.16 -6.91
CA THR A 20 -15.34 20.41 -6.57
C THR A 20 -14.39 19.20 -6.57
N GLN A 21 -14.89 17.96 -6.66
CA GLN A 21 -14.03 16.77 -6.65
C GLN A 21 -13.13 16.67 -7.89
N ASN A 22 -13.53 17.21 -9.05
CA ASN A 22 -12.68 17.20 -10.25
C ASN A 22 -11.56 18.24 -10.21
N ILE A 23 -11.76 19.38 -9.54
CA ILE A 23 -10.80 20.50 -9.52
C ILE A 23 -9.67 20.26 -8.50
N LEU A 24 -9.96 19.59 -7.38
CA LEU A 24 -8.95 19.26 -6.37
C LEU A 24 -7.95 18.19 -6.84
N SER A 25 -8.28 17.42 -7.87
CA SER A 25 -7.40 16.36 -8.38
C SER A 25 -6.15 16.89 -9.12
N GLN A 26 -6.12 18.16 -9.51
CA GLN A 26 -5.07 18.70 -10.38
C GLN A 26 -4.17 19.78 -9.77
N HIS A 27 -4.51 20.40 -8.63
CA HIS A 27 -3.66 21.47 -8.09
C HIS A 27 -3.51 21.48 -6.55
N THR A 28 -2.23 21.54 -6.16
CA THR A 28 -1.62 22.05 -4.92
C THR A 28 -1.92 21.33 -3.59
N HIS A 29 -0.91 20.58 -3.13
CA HIS A 29 -0.74 20.05 -1.76
C HIS A 29 -1.14 21.05 -0.65
N TYR A 30 -1.01 22.35 -0.89
CA TYR A 30 -1.40 23.43 0.02
C TYR A 30 -2.91 23.50 0.28
N TYR A 31 -3.77 23.44 -0.74
CA TYR A 31 -5.24 23.45 -0.53
C TYR A 31 -5.71 22.22 0.25
N PHE A 32 -5.11 21.06 -0.02
CA PHE A 32 -5.39 19.85 0.76
C PHE A 32 -4.91 19.96 2.21
N GLN A 33 -3.84 20.72 2.49
CA GLN A 33 -3.35 20.93 3.84
C GLN A 33 -4.28 21.85 4.64
N ASP A 34 -4.82 22.89 4.01
CA ASP A 34 -5.81 23.77 4.63
C ASP A 34 -7.18 23.07 4.79
N LEU A 35 -7.63 22.35 3.76
CA LEU A 35 -8.83 21.51 3.85
C LEU A 35 -8.70 20.44 4.94
N LYS A 36 -7.51 19.85 5.12
CA LYS A 36 -7.27 18.87 6.21
C LYS A 36 -7.50 19.47 7.59
N ILE A 37 -7.20 20.75 7.81
CA ILE A 37 -7.48 21.41 9.10
C ILE A 37 -8.99 21.45 9.37
N HIS A 38 -9.80 21.66 8.33
CA HIS A 38 -11.26 21.71 8.44
C HIS A 38 -11.96 20.34 8.39
N ILE A 39 -11.35 19.33 7.76
CA ILE A 39 -11.92 17.98 7.60
C ILE A 39 -11.45 17.03 8.71
N ASN A 40 -10.27 17.23 9.30
CA ASN A 40 -9.76 16.38 10.37
C ASN A 40 -10.40 16.74 11.71
N VAL A 41 -11.62 16.25 11.89
CA VAL A 41 -12.38 16.38 13.13
C VAL A 41 -11.95 15.32 14.14
N SER A 42 -11.85 15.67 15.42
CA SER A 42 -11.53 14.70 16.48
C SER A 42 -12.69 13.73 16.72
N SER A 43 -12.42 12.61 17.40
CA SER A 43 -13.44 11.61 17.75
C SER A 43 -14.60 12.21 18.56
N ASP A 44 -14.29 13.07 19.54
CA ASP A 44 -15.29 13.81 20.32
C ASP A 44 -16.10 14.79 19.47
N GLN A 45 -15.42 15.62 18.67
CA GLN A 45 -16.10 16.62 17.84
C GLN A 45 -17.01 15.96 16.80
N HIS A 46 -16.57 14.86 16.20
CA HIS A 46 -17.34 14.13 15.21
C HIS A 46 -18.57 13.46 15.86
N THR A 47 -18.39 12.86 17.04
CA THR A 47 -19.50 12.28 17.80
C THR A 47 -20.51 13.34 18.24
N HIS A 48 -20.04 14.53 18.64
CA HIS A 48 -20.90 15.66 18.95
C HIS A 48 -21.73 16.11 17.73
N ALA A 49 -21.10 16.20 16.56
CA ALA A 49 -21.79 16.54 15.31
C ALA A 49 -22.87 15.52 14.94
N ILE A 50 -22.60 14.22 15.11
CA ILE A 50 -23.60 13.15 14.92
C ILE A 50 -24.76 13.32 15.91
N LYS A 51 -24.47 13.51 17.21
CA LYS A 51 -25.51 13.72 18.24
C LYS A 51 -26.37 14.94 17.95
N GLN A 52 -25.76 16.03 17.47
CA GLN A 52 -26.47 17.23 17.07
C GLN A 52 -27.35 16.98 15.84
N LEU A 53 -26.87 16.23 14.85
CA LEU A 53 -27.68 15.82 13.70
C LEU A 53 -28.89 14.98 14.14
N LEU A 54 -28.69 13.98 15.00
CA LEU A 54 -29.78 13.16 15.54
C LEU A 54 -30.81 14.02 16.27
N LYS A 55 -30.38 14.96 17.11
CA LYS A 55 -31.24 15.92 17.79
C LYS A 55 -32.01 16.82 16.82
N ASN A 56 -31.38 17.25 15.73
CA ASN A 56 -32.03 18.09 14.72
C ASN A 56 -33.10 17.32 13.92
N ILE A 57 -32.89 16.02 13.69
CA ILE A 57 -33.87 15.16 13.03
C ILE A 57 -35.04 14.89 13.98
N SER A 58 -34.77 14.51 15.24
CA SER A 58 -35.82 14.15 16.20
C SER A 58 -36.64 15.34 16.71
N SER A 59 -36.08 16.55 16.68
CA SER A 59 -36.81 17.77 17.09
C SER A 59 -37.78 18.31 16.02
N LYS A 60 -37.71 17.80 14.78
CA LYS A 60 -38.60 18.21 13.69
C LYS A 60 -39.76 17.23 13.53
N GLU A 61 -40.96 17.70 13.82
CA GLU A 61 -42.19 16.90 13.74
C GLU A 61 -42.41 16.28 12.35
N GLU A 62 -42.07 16.99 11.27
CA GLU A 62 -42.15 16.47 9.89
C GLU A 62 -41.30 15.21 9.69
N CYS A 63 -40.08 15.19 10.24
CA CYS A 63 -39.18 14.05 10.12
C CYS A 63 -39.67 12.86 10.95
N THR A 64 -40.13 13.12 12.17
CA THR A 64 -40.65 12.09 13.08
C THR A 64 -41.92 11.46 12.52
N LYS A 65 -42.89 12.26 12.06
CA LYS A 65 -44.11 11.77 11.40
C LYS A 65 -43.81 10.96 10.16
N ALA A 66 -42.81 11.37 9.37
CA ALA A 66 -42.40 10.59 8.20
C ALA A 66 -41.89 9.21 8.61
N LEU A 67 -41.02 9.10 9.63
CA LEU A 67 -40.51 7.81 10.12
C LEU A 67 -41.60 6.93 10.75
N GLU A 68 -42.45 7.53 11.60
CA GLU A 68 -43.57 6.83 12.24
C GLU A 68 -44.59 6.30 11.23
N GLY A 69 -44.80 7.02 10.11
CA GLY A 69 -45.63 6.56 9.01
C GLY A 69 -45.15 5.23 8.38
N TRP A 70 -43.86 4.91 8.52
CA TRP A 70 -43.28 3.62 8.12
C TRP A 70 -43.09 2.65 9.29
N GLY A 71 -43.51 3.01 10.51
CA GLY A 71 -43.28 2.22 11.73
C GLY A 71 -41.81 2.18 12.16
N LEU A 72 -41.02 3.20 11.80
CA LEU A 72 -39.60 3.29 12.10
C LEU A 72 -39.33 4.30 13.20
N GLU A 73 -38.31 4.03 14.03
CA GLU A 73 -37.79 4.95 15.04
C GLU A 73 -36.28 5.07 14.87
N LEU A 74 -35.75 6.29 15.06
CA LEU A 74 -34.33 6.57 15.00
C LEU A 74 -33.72 6.57 16.40
N GLY A 75 -32.63 5.82 16.60
CA GLY A 75 -31.88 5.84 17.85
C GLY A 75 -31.35 7.24 18.18
N SER A 76 -31.34 7.58 19.47
CA SER A 76 -30.97 8.91 19.98
C SER A 76 -29.48 9.08 20.27
N ASP A 77 -28.69 8.00 20.22
CA ASP A 77 -27.26 8.02 20.47
C ASP A 77 -26.49 7.11 19.51
N VAL A 78 -25.16 7.25 19.50
CA VAL A 78 -24.25 6.35 18.78
C VAL A 78 -24.37 4.93 19.32
N MET A 79 -24.31 3.95 18.42
CA MET A 79 -24.41 2.55 18.79
C MET A 79 -23.17 2.11 19.57
N MET A 80 -23.39 1.59 20.78
CA MET A 80 -22.33 1.06 21.64
C MET A 80 -22.16 -0.43 21.39
N ILE A 81 -20.95 -0.84 21.02
CA ILE A 81 -20.60 -2.24 20.70
C ILE A 81 -19.25 -2.59 21.30
N THR A 82 -19.05 -3.87 21.59
CA THR A 82 -17.80 -4.38 22.17
C THR A 82 -16.89 -4.91 21.07
N GLY A 83 -15.78 -4.22 20.81
CA GLY A 83 -14.70 -4.75 19.97
C GLY A 83 -13.75 -5.66 20.75
N ARG A 84 -12.91 -6.40 20.04
CA ARG A 84 -11.80 -7.18 20.61
C ARG A 84 -10.46 -6.56 20.22
N MET A 85 -9.47 -6.66 21.09
CA MET A 85 -8.10 -6.24 20.79
C MET A 85 -7.25 -7.46 20.49
N LEU A 86 -6.62 -7.48 19.31
CA LEU A 86 -5.65 -8.51 18.96
C LEU A 86 -4.36 -8.34 19.78
N PRO A 87 -3.66 -9.44 20.10
CA PRO A 87 -2.40 -9.38 20.82
C PRO A 87 -1.32 -8.65 20.01
N PHE A 88 -0.38 -8.01 20.72
CA PHE A 88 0.81 -7.43 20.11
C PHE A 88 1.66 -8.49 19.42
N GLU A 89 2.28 -8.09 18.32
CA GLU A 89 3.11 -8.98 17.52
C GLU A 89 4.59 -8.85 17.89
N THR A 90 5.33 -9.92 17.64
CA THR A 90 6.80 -9.90 17.79
C THR A 90 7.44 -9.69 16.43
N ILE A 91 8.21 -8.62 16.30
CA ILE A 91 9.01 -8.33 15.12
C ILE A 91 10.34 -9.08 15.24
N CYS A 92 10.72 -9.79 14.19
CA CYS A 92 11.95 -10.57 14.11
C CYS A 92 12.92 -9.91 13.12
N LEU A 93 14.13 -9.65 13.59
CA LEU A 93 15.32 -9.27 12.82
C LEU A 93 16.24 -10.49 12.68
N LYS A 94 17.45 -10.30 12.12
CA LYS A 94 18.40 -11.39 11.91
C LYS A 94 18.81 -12.14 13.17
N SER A 95 19.10 -11.39 14.24
CA SER A 95 19.68 -11.93 15.48
C SER A 95 18.90 -11.53 16.72
N SER A 96 17.81 -10.80 16.56
CA SER A 96 17.02 -10.28 17.67
C SER A 96 15.54 -10.23 17.32
N SER A 97 14.71 -10.22 18.36
CA SER A 97 13.26 -10.06 18.24
C SER A 97 12.75 -9.17 19.37
N PHE A 98 11.68 -8.43 19.13
CA PHE A 98 11.07 -7.56 20.13
C PHE A 98 9.55 -7.48 19.92
N ALA A 99 8.79 -7.35 21.02
CA ALA A 99 7.35 -7.15 20.96
C ALA A 99 7.01 -5.70 20.55
N THR A 100 5.96 -5.51 19.76
CA THR A 100 5.45 -4.18 19.45
C THR A 100 4.83 -3.52 20.67
N GLY A 101 5.08 -2.23 20.88
CA GLY A 101 4.37 -1.43 21.89
C GLY A 101 2.98 -0.97 21.43
N ALA A 102 2.26 -0.25 22.31
CA ALA A 102 0.91 0.27 22.05
C ALA A 102 0.82 1.22 20.85
N ASN A 103 1.91 1.94 20.54
CA ASN A 103 2.00 2.83 19.38
C ASN A 103 2.32 2.10 18.06
N VAL A 104 2.53 0.78 18.12
CA VAL A 104 2.79 -0.13 17.00
C VAL A 104 3.82 0.43 16.01
N SER A 105 4.91 0.99 16.56
CA SER A 105 6.01 1.62 15.82
C SER A 105 7.34 1.10 16.36
N TRP A 106 8.25 0.75 15.45
CA TRP A 106 9.56 0.17 15.77
C TRP A 106 10.71 0.82 14.99
N SER A 107 10.57 2.14 14.75
CA SER A 107 11.55 2.92 13.98
C SER A 107 12.96 2.89 14.58
N ARG A 108 13.09 2.75 15.90
CA ARG A 108 14.39 2.75 16.60
C ARG A 108 15.06 1.39 16.50
N GLU A 109 14.28 0.33 16.57
CA GLU A 109 14.73 -1.05 16.66
C GLU A 109 15.33 -1.50 15.32
N VAL A 110 14.65 -1.23 14.20
CA VAL A 110 15.11 -1.64 12.86
C VAL A 110 16.37 -0.91 12.37
N VAL A 111 16.70 0.24 12.96
CA VAL A 111 17.93 0.98 12.61
C VAL A 111 19.11 0.64 13.51
N ASN A 112 18.87 -0.08 14.61
CA ASN A 112 19.88 -0.50 15.58
C ASN A 112 20.13 -2.01 15.56
N GLY A 113 19.31 -2.79 14.84
CA GLY A 113 19.49 -4.22 14.63
C GLY A 113 19.71 -4.57 13.16
N ALA A 114 20.48 -5.62 12.92
CA ALA A 114 20.76 -6.08 11.57
C ALA A 114 19.49 -6.62 10.89
N SER A 115 19.26 -6.17 9.65
CA SER A 115 18.21 -6.71 8.77
C SER A 115 18.40 -8.21 8.58
N ILE A 116 17.30 -8.97 8.44
CA ILE A 116 17.32 -10.44 8.20
C ILE A 116 18.32 -10.81 7.12
N SER A 117 18.27 -10.10 5.98
CA SER A 117 19.21 -10.20 4.89
C SER A 117 19.57 -8.82 4.36
N SER A 118 20.86 -8.58 4.17
CA SER A 118 21.39 -7.33 3.63
C SER A 118 22.22 -7.61 2.39
N ILE A 119 21.90 -6.96 1.28
CA ILE A 119 22.64 -7.09 0.03
C ILE A 119 23.82 -6.11 0.06
N PRO A 120 25.09 -6.58 0.01
CA PRO A 120 26.24 -5.69 -0.04
C PRO A 120 26.17 -4.77 -1.27
N LEU A 121 26.28 -3.46 -1.04
CA LEU A 121 26.28 -2.46 -2.09
C LEU A 121 27.72 -2.13 -2.47
N ASN A 122 28.25 -2.88 -3.43
CA ASN A 122 29.62 -2.79 -3.91
C ASN A 122 29.79 -1.78 -5.05
N ILE A 123 28.88 -1.81 -6.04
CA ILE A 123 28.95 -0.94 -7.23
C ILE A 123 27.63 -0.19 -7.35
N TRP A 124 27.67 1.10 -7.02
CA TRP A 124 26.51 1.99 -7.07
C TRP A 124 26.95 3.41 -7.36
N VAL A 125 26.03 4.22 -7.88
CA VAL A 125 26.32 5.58 -8.34
C VAL A 125 25.38 6.60 -7.71
N VAL A 126 25.90 7.79 -7.43
CA VAL A 126 25.12 8.96 -7.01
C VAL A 126 25.29 10.08 -8.03
N PHE A 127 24.17 10.45 -8.66
CA PHE A 127 24.06 11.61 -9.53
C PHE A 127 23.50 12.79 -8.75
N TYR A 128 24.13 13.97 -8.89
CA TYR A 128 23.66 15.20 -8.25
C TYR A 128 24.08 16.42 -9.07
N PRO A 129 23.27 17.49 -9.15
CA PRO A 129 23.68 18.74 -9.74
C PRO A 129 24.71 19.45 -8.86
N ARG A 130 25.62 20.21 -9.47
CA ARG A 130 26.71 20.93 -8.78
C ARG A 130 26.27 21.74 -7.55
N ARG A 131 25.07 22.33 -7.60
CA ARG A 131 24.48 23.12 -6.49
C ARG A 131 24.16 22.28 -5.24
N SER A 132 24.01 20.97 -5.39
CA SER A 132 23.68 20.03 -4.33
C SER A 132 24.84 19.12 -3.92
N ALA A 133 26.06 19.43 -4.38
CA ALA A 133 27.25 18.63 -4.13
C ALA A 133 27.54 18.46 -2.64
N GLU A 134 27.42 19.52 -1.84
CA GLU A 134 27.63 19.46 -0.40
C GLU A 134 26.65 18.50 0.28
N GLN A 135 25.35 18.60 -0.03
CA GLN A 135 24.31 17.74 0.54
C GLN A 135 24.48 16.28 0.09
N ALA A 136 24.90 16.04 -1.15
CA ALA A 136 25.19 14.70 -1.63
C ALA A 136 26.39 14.07 -0.90
N VAL A 137 27.47 14.83 -0.70
CA VAL A 137 28.65 14.39 0.06
C VAL A 137 28.29 14.11 1.52
N GLU A 138 27.52 15.00 2.15
CA GLU A 138 27.06 14.82 3.53
C GLU A 138 26.16 13.59 3.68
N LEU A 139 25.27 13.35 2.73
CA LEU A 139 24.42 12.16 2.68
C LEU A 139 25.27 10.88 2.58
N ILE A 140 26.23 10.83 1.65
CA ILE A 140 27.11 9.66 1.46
C ILE A 140 27.94 9.40 2.73
N SER A 141 28.48 10.45 3.35
CA SER A 141 29.18 10.35 4.63
C SER A 141 28.27 9.80 5.72
N THR A 142 27.03 10.28 5.79
CA THR A 142 26.04 9.82 6.76
C THR A 142 25.66 8.36 6.52
N PHE A 143 25.48 7.92 5.27
CA PHE A 143 25.23 6.51 4.96
C PHE A 143 26.30 5.58 5.55
N HIS A 144 27.59 5.89 5.35
CA HIS A 144 28.67 5.08 5.91
C HIS A 144 28.65 5.04 7.44
N LYS A 145 28.23 6.14 8.10
CA LYS A 145 28.10 6.19 9.57
C LYS A 145 26.95 5.34 10.11
N VAL A 146 25.85 5.19 9.37
CA VAL A 146 24.62 4.53 9.86
C VAL A 146 24.38 3.12 9.32
N ALA A 147 25.14 2.68 8.31
CA ALA A 147 24.91 1.38 7.67
C ALA A 147 25.31 0.17 8.52
N GLY A 148 26.33 0.32 9.38
CA GLY A 148 26.86 -0.76 10.22
C GLY A 148 25.80 -1.42 11.11
N PRO A 149 25.07 -0.67 11.96
CA PRO A 149 24.00 -1.22 12.80
C PRO A 149 22.86 -1.91 12.03
N ILE A 150 22.55 -1.43 10.82
CA ILE A 150 21.53 -2.02 9.93
C ILE A 150 22.04 -3.35 9.30
N GLY A 151 23.34 -3.62 9.40
CA GLY A 151 23.99 -4.78 8.79
C GLY A 151 24.25 -4.63 7.30
N LEU A 152 24.24 -3.40 6.76
CA LEU A 152 24.44 -3.13 5.34
C LEU A 152 25.91 -2.77 5.07
N ARG A 153 26.59 -3.56 4.24
CA ARG A 153 27.94 -3.24 3.77
C ARG A 153 27.87 -2.29 2.59
N LEU A 154 28.38 -1.08 2.75
CA LEU A 154 28.44 -0.05 1.72
C LEU A 154 29.88 0.19 1.28
N GLN A 155 30.15 0.05 -0.02
CA GLN A 155 31.36 0.59 -0.63
C GLN A 155 31.18 2.07 -1.00
N ARG A 156 32.29 2.78 -1.27
CA ARG A 156 32.20 4.16 -1.75
C ARG A 156 31.49 4.19 -3.12
N PRO A 157 30.48 5.08 -3.31
CA PRO A 157 29.80 5.19 -4.59
C PRO A 157 30.68 5.84 -5.64
N ILE A 158 30.36 5.55 -6.90
CA ILE A 158 30.74 6.40 -8.03
C ILE A 158 29.94 7.70 -7.90
N THR A 159 30.59 8.85 -7.94
CA THR A 159 29.92 10.16 -7.85
C THR A 159 29.98 10.84 -9.21
N VAL A 160 28.82 11.24 -9.73
CA VAL A 160 28.72 11.96 -11.00
C VAL A 160 28.05 13.31 -10.76
N GLU A 161 28.86 14.37 -10.82
CA GLU A 161 28.37 15.74 -10.76
C GLU A 161 27.76 16.13 -12.12
N LEU A 162 26.53 16.63 -12.09
CA LEU A 162 25.81 17.10 -13.27
C LEU A 162 25.96 18.62 -13.42
N ARG A 163 26.10 19.04 -14.68
CA ARG A 163 26.22 20.46 -15.05
C ARG A 163 24.94 21.27 -14.82
N ASP A 164 23.77 20.62 -14.86
CA ASP A 164 22.45 21.23 -14.72
C ASP A 164 21.41 20.20 -14.24
N ASP A 165 20.22 20.67 -13.86
CA ASP A 165 19.09 19.83 -13.40
C ASP A 165 18.12 19.46 -14.55
N ARG A 166 18.59 19.42 -15.81
CA ARG A 166 17.73 19.09 -16.96
C ARG A 166 17.51 17.58 -17.09
N THR A 167 16.30 17.18 -17.47
CA THR A 167 15.91 15.77 -17.65
C THR A 167 16.83 15.01 -18.60
N GLU A 168 17.18 15.63 -19.73
CA GLU A 168 18.11 15.02 -20.68
C GLU A 168 19.50 14.76 -20.09
N THR A 169 19.99 15.68 -19.24
CA THR A 169 21.30 15.56 -18.62
C THR A 169 21.33 14.36 -17.68
N TYR A 170 20.32 14.18 -16.82
CA TYR A 170 20.21 12.97 -15.99
C TYR A 170 20.12 11.71 -16.84
N VAL A 171 19.19 11.66 -17.80
CA VAL A 171 18.95 10.46 -18.60
C VAL A 171 20.20 10.05 -19.38
N LYS A 172 20.89 11.00 -20.03
CA LYS A 172 22.13 10.74 -20.79
C LYS A 172 23.25 10.25 -19.87
N SER A 173 23.47 10.92 -18.73
CA SER A 173 24.53 10.54 -17.78
C SER A 173 24.26 9.18 -17.11
N ILE A 174 23.02 8.91 -16.70
CA ILE A 174 22.63 7.62 -16.12
C ILE A 174 22.81 6.51 -17.16
N HIS A 175 22.35 6.71 -18.40
CA HIS A 175 22.47 5.72 -19.45
C HIS A 175 23.94 5.44 -19.82
N SER A 176 24.76 6.50 -19.93
CA SER A 176 26.20 6.36 -20.15
C SER A 176 26.86 5.53 -19.05
N GLN A 177 26.56 5.80 -17.77
CA GLN A 177 27.15 5.07 -16.65
C GLN A 177 26.70 3.61 -16.61
N LEU A 178 25.42 3.34 -16.88
CA LEU A 178 24.89 1.98 -16.96
C LEU A 178 25.49 1.17 -18.11
N THR A 179 25.88 1.86 -19.19
CA THR A 179 26.54 1.24 -20.34
C THR A 179 28.01 0.95 -20.06
N SER A 180 28.70 1.86 -19.37
CA SER A 180 30.11 1.69 -19.02
C SER A 180 30.32 0.71 -17.86
N GLU A 181 29.34 0.56 -16.97
CA GLU A 181 29.41 -0.34 -15.81
C GLU A 181 28.23 -1.34 -15.78
N PRO A 182 28.36 -2.48 -16.48
CA PRO A 182 27.29 -3.49 -16.57
C PRO A 182 26.90 -4.13 -15.23
N HIS A 183 27.77 -4.08 -14.23
CA HIS A 183 27.54 -4.67 -12.90
C HIS A 183 26.98 -3.67 -11.87
N LEU A 184 26.55 -2.48 -12.31
CA LEU A 184 25.97 -1.46 -11.43
C LEU A 184 24.71 -1.97 -10.74
N GLN A 185 24.70 -1.97 -9.41
CA GLN A 185 23.62 -2.54 -8.59
C GLN A 185 22.48 -1.53 -8.32
N LEU A 186 22.78 -0.24 -8.26
CA LEU A 186 21.83 0.79 -7.85
C LEU A 186 22.21 2.17 -8.41
N VAL A 187 21.19 2.92 -8.84
CA VAL A 187 21.30 4.34 -9.22
C VAL A 187 20.64 5.22 -8.16
N VAL A 188 21.36 6.19 -7.61
CA VAL A 188 20.81 7.24 -6.74
C VAL A 188 20.84 8.58 -7.46
N CYS A 189 19.74 9.32 -7.46
CA CYS A 189 19.63 10.65 -8.06
C CYS A 189 19.15 11.66 -7.03
N VAL A 190 19.95 12.69 -6.75
CA VAL A 190 19.56 13.86 -5.97
C VAL A 190 19.00 14.91 -6.93
N ILE A 191 17.76 15.37 -6.67
CA ILE A 191 17.06 16.35 -7.51
C ILE A 191 16.72 17.62 -6.72
N GLU A 192 16.66 18.77 -7.39
CA GLU A 192 16.45 20.06 -6.70
C GLU A 192 14.98 20.31 -6.29
N SER A 193 14.03 19.72 -7.01
CA SER A 193 12.60 19.98 -6.84
C SER A 193 11.74 18.74 -7.14
N ASN A 194 10.46 18.77 -6.75
CA ASN A 194 9.51 17.69 -7.03
C ASN A 194 9.05 17.77 -8.49
N ARG A 195 9.86 17.21 -9.39
CA ARG A 195 9.61 17.18 -10.84
C ARG A 195 9.19 15.79 -11.30
N ASP A 196 7.89 15.62 -11.50
CA ASP A 196 7.30 14.35 -11.95
C ASP A 196 7.80 13.93 -13.33
N ASP A 197 8.11 14.89 -14.21
CA ASP A 197 8.68 14.64 -15.54
C ASP A 197 10.09 14.03 -15.45
N LEU A 198 10.95 14.59 -14.59
CA LEU A 198 12.29 14.08 -14.33
C LEU A 198 12.24 12.71 -13.65
N TYR A 199 11.39 12.57 -12.61
CA TYR A 199 11.18 11.30 -11.92
C TYR A 199 10.70 10.21 -12.89
N SER A 200 9.71 10.51 -13.73
CA SER A 200 9.22 9.59 -14.77
C SER A 200 10.32 9.18 -15.73
N ALA A 201 11.15 10.12 -16.19
CA ALA A 201 12.24 9.82 -17.12
C ALA A 201 13.31 8.90 -16.51
N ILE A 202 13.73 9.16 -15.27
CA ILE A 202 14.67 8.30 -14.52
C ILE A 202 14.08 6.91 -14.33
N LYS A 203 12.81 6.83 -13.90
CA LYS A 203 12.13 5.54 -13.68
C LYS A 203 11.92 4.76 -14.96
N LYS A 204 11.53 5.39 -16.07
CA LYS A 204 11.44 4.72 -17.37
C LYS A 204 12.77 4.15 -17.82
N LEU A 205 13.86 4.91 -17.67
CA LEU A 205 15.19 4.42 -18.02
C LEU A 205 15.57 3.18 -17.19
N CYS A 206 15.42 3.27 -15.86
CA CYS A 206 15.87 2.24 -14.92
C CYS A 206 14.93 1.02 -14.81
N CYS A 207 13.64 1.17 -15.14
CA CYS A 207 12.65 0.10 -15.00
C CYS A 207 12.26 -0.55 -16.34
N LEU A 208 12.46 0.12 -17.47
CA LEU A 208 12.05 -0.39 -18.79
C LEU A 208 13.24 -0.72 -19.69
N LYS A 209 14.24 0.17 -19.75
CA LYS A 209 15.36 0.04 -20.70
C LYS A 209 16.58 -0.64 -20.11
N CYS A 210 16.98 -0.22 -18.92
CA CYS A 210 18.17 -0.70 -18.23
C CYS A 210 17.77 -1.15 -16.81
N PRO A 211 17.38 -2.42 -16.61
CA PRO A 211 16.71 -2.91 -15.41
C PRO A 211 17.63 -2.89 -14.18
N VAL A 212 17.73 -1.73 -13.52
CA VAL A 212 18.53 -1.49 -12.32
C VAL A 212 17.68 -0.70 -11.32
N PRO A 213 17.59 -1.13 -10.04
CA PRO A 213 16.84 -0.38 -9.04
C PRO A 213 17.35 1.05 -8.89
N SER A 214 16.43 2.00 -8.65
CA SER A 214 16.77 3.41 -8.52
C SER A 214 16.13 4.09 -7.32
N GLN A 215 16.86 5.05 -6.75
CA GLN A 215 16.44 5.89 -5.63
C GLN A 215 16.53 7.35 -6.03
N VAL A 216 15.40 8.06 -5.95
CA VAL A 216 15.34 9.50 -6.18
C VAL A 216 15.19 10.20 -4.83
N ILE A 217 15.98 11.24 -4.59
CA ILE A 217 16.03 11.97 -3.32
C ILE A 217 15.87 13.46 -3.64
N ASN A 218 14.86 14.10 -3.07
CA ASN A 218 14.76 15.56 -3.15
C ASN A 218 15.79 16.18 -2.20
N VAL A 219 16.59 17.13 -2.71
CA VAL A 219 17.62 17.82 -1.93
C VAL A 219 17.03 18.44 -0.65
N ARG A 220 15.81 19.00 -0.72
CA ARG A 220 15.12 19.60 0.42
C ARG A 220 14.90 18.61 1.57
N THR A 221 14.76 17.32 1.26
CA THR A 221 14.64 16.27 2.27
C THR A 221 15.94 16.14 3.06
N ILE A 222 17.09 16.25 2.41
CA ILE A 222 18.42 16.02 3.03
C ILE A 222 19.13 17.31 3.46
N SER A 223 18.58 18.49 3.16
CA SER A 223 19.19 19.78 3.56
C SER A 223 19.16 20.07 5.07
N GLN A 224 18.32 19.38 5.85
CA GLN A 224 18.21 19.60 7.30
C GLN A 224 19.14 18.68 8.07
N GLN A 225 20.34 19.16 8.44
CA GLN A 225 21.39 18.38 9.11
C GLN A 225 20.87 17.60 10.34
N GLN A 226 20.05 18.23 11.18
CA GLN A 226 19.49 17.61 12.39
C GLN A 226 18.61 16.37 12.10
N LYS A 227 18.00 16.29 10.92
CA LYS A 227 17.14 15.18 10.50
C LYS A 227 17.85 14.20 9.57
N LEU A 228 18.99 14.59 9.00
CA LEU A 228 19.70 13.83 7.97
C LEU A 228 20.00 12.40 8.39
N ARG A 229 20.43 12.18 9.64
CA ARG A 229 20.70 10.84 10.18
C ARG A 229 19.49 9.90 10.08
N GLY A 230 18.31 10.35 10.54
CA GLY A 230 17.10 9.53 10.53
C GLY A 230 16.55 9.31 9.12
N ILE A 231 16.70 10.30 8.24
CA ILE A 231 16.35 10.18 6.81
C ILE A 231 17.27 9.17 6.13
N ALA A 232 18.58 9.28 6.37
CA ALA A 232 19.59 8.40 5.81
C ALA A 232 19.34 6.94 6.19
N GLN A 233 19.03 6.67 7.45
CA GLN A 233 18.65 5.32 7.91
C GLN A 233 17.44 4.76 7.15
N LYS A 234 16.37 5.56 6.98
CA LYS A 234 15.19 5.15 6.22
C LYS A 234 15.49 4.89 4.74
N ILE A 235 16.33 5.73 4.13
CA ILE A 235 16.77 5.53 2.75
C ILE A 235 17.57 4.23 2.64
N LEU A 236 18.51 3.94 3.55
CA LEU A 236 19.28 2.69 3.50
C LEU A 236 18.40 1.43 3.63
N LEU A 237 17.39 1.45 4.50
CA LEU A 237 16.41 0.37 4.59
C LEU A 237 15.65 0.17 3.26
N GLN A 238 15.25 1.27 2.61
CA GLN A 238 14.61 1.24 1.31
C GLN A 238 15.56 0.73 0.20
N LEU A 239 16.84 1.15 0.22
CA LEU A 239 17.85 0.67 -0.73
C LEU A 239 18.07 -0.83 -0.59
N ASN A 240 18.20 -1.33 0.64
CA ASN A 240 18.35 -2.76 0.89
C ASN A 240 17.16 -3.56 0.34
N SER A 241 15.93 -3.09 0.60
CA SER A 241 14.70 -3.70 0.08
C SER A 241 14.65 -3.72 -1.45
N LYS A 242 15.10 -2.64 -2.11
CA LYS A 242 15.16 -2.52 -3.58
C LYS A 242 16.16 -3.46 -4.22
N LEU A 243 17.19 -3.86 -3.49
CA LEU A 243 18.22 -4.80 -3.93
C LEU A 243 17.81 -6.27 -3.72
N GLY A 244 16.69 -6.52 -3.02
CA GLY A 244 16.24 -7.87 -2.64
C GLY A 244 16.61 -8.27 -1.21
N GLY A 245 17.11 -7.33 -0.39
CA GLY A 245 17.34 -7.57 1.04
C GLY A 245 16.05 -7.69 1.82
N GLU A 246 16.13 -8.37 2.96
CA GLU A 246 15.00 -8.66 3.85
C GLU A 246 15.16 -7.90 5.16
N LEU A 247 14.23 -7.00 5.49
CA LEU A 247 14.41 -6.15 6.67
C LEU A 247 13.98 -6.85 7.97
N TRP A 248 12.69 -7.13 8.10
CA TRP A 248 12.10 -7.77 9.27
C TRP A 248 10.90 -8.64 8.89
N THR A 249 10.51 -9.53 9.79
CA THR A 249 9.32 -10.38 9.64
C THR A 249 8.54 -10.48 10.96
N VAL A 250 7.41 -11.19 10.93
CA VAL A 250 6.60 -11.56 12.09
C VAL A 250 6.33 -13.05 12.10
N GLY A 251 6.21 -13.67 13.28
CA GLY A 251 5.98 -15.10 13.41
C GLY A 251 4.60 -15.53 12.88
N ILE A 252 4.58 -16.38 11.85
CA ILE A 252 3.34 -16.90 11.23
C ILE A 252 3.36 -18.43 11.28
N PRO A 253 2.50 -19.08 12.07
CA PRO A 253 2.54 -20.52 12.28
C PRO A 253 1.85 -21.31 11.14
N LEU A 254 1.98 -20.86 9.89
CA LEU A 254 1.43 -21.53 8.72
C LEU A 254 2.56 -21.96 7.79
N LYS A 255 2.75 -23.28 7.67
CA LYS A 255 3.72 -23.87 6.73
C LYS A 255 3.25 -23.75 5.28
N SER A 256 4.22 -23.57 4.38
CA SER A 256 4.04 -23.48 2.92
C SER A 256 2.94 -22.50 2.51
N LEU A 257 2.92 -21.34 3.18
CA LEU A 257 1.99 -20.25 2.91
C LEU A 257 2.57 -19.31 1.84
N MET A 258 1.74 -18.96 0.87
CA MET A 258 1.92 -17.83 -0.03
C MET A 258 0.85 -16.80 0.28
N VAL A 259 1.25 -15.53 0.43
CA VAL A 259 0.33 -14.41 0.56
C VAL A 259 0.46 -13.51 -0.66
N VAL A 260 -0.67 -13.20 -1.28
CA VAL A 260 -0.79 -12.43 -2.51
C VAL A 260 -1.56 -11.15 -2.22
N GLY A 261 -1.14 -10.04 -2.82
CA GLY A 261 -1.82 -8.76 -2.81
C GLY A 261 -2.08 -8.31 -4.23
N VAL A 262 -3.30 -7.81 -4.44
CA VAL A 262 -3.75 -7.34 -5.74
C VAL A 262 -4.47 -6.02 -5.56
N ASP A 263 -4.11 -5.04 -6.38
CA ASP A 263 -4.73 -3.71 -6.42
C ASP A 263 -4.82 -3.23 -7.87
N VAL A 264 -5.88 -2.50 -8.19
CA VAL A 264 -6.08 -1.91 -9.52
C VAL A 264 -6.05 -0.40 -9.41
N HIS A 265 -5.13 0.23 -10.13
CA HIS A 265 -5.00 1.68 -10.23
C HIS A 265 -5.60 2.17 -11.55
N HIS A 266 -6.46 3.18 -11.49
CA HIS A 266 -7.03 3.82 -12.67
C HIS A 266 -6.30 5.14 -12.94
N ASP A 267 -5.63 5.24 -14.10
CA ASP A 267 -5.02 6.50 -14.54
C ASP A 267 -6.09 7.41 -15.16
N THR A 268 -6.40 8.51 -14.49
CA THR A 268 -7.40 9.50 -14.94
C THR A 268 -6.87 10.46 -16.00
N SER A 269 -5.55 10.47 -16.26
CA SER A 269 -4.90 11.45 -17.14
C SER A 269 -4.79 11.03 -18.61
N LYS A 270 -4.78 9.72 -18.90
CA LYS A 270 -4.63 9.18 -20.26
C LYS A 270 -5.56 8.00 -20.52
N LYS A 271 -6.56 8.22 -21.39
CA LYS A 271 -7.38 7.16 -22.02
C LYS A 271 -7.96 6.10 -21.06
N HIS A 272 -8.17 6.42 -19.78
CA HIS A 272 -8.80 5.55 -18.78
C HIS A 272 -8.16 4.15 -18.65
N GLN A 273 -6.85 3.99 -18.86
CA GLN A 273 -6.22 2.67 -18.76
C GLN A 273 -6.09 2.24 -17.28
N SER A 274 -6.55 1.04 -16.97
CA SER A 274 -6.43 0.43 -15.63
C SER A 274 -5.16 -0.39 -15.54
N VAL A 275 -4.46 -0.31 -14.42
CA VAL A 275 -3.20 -1.03 -14.17
C VAL A 275 -3.36 -1.90 -12.94
N MET A 276 -3.21 -3.20 -13.13
CA MET A 276 -3.22 -4.18 -12.05
C MET A 276 -1.81 -4.38 -11.52
N GLY A 277 -1.61 -4.15 -10.22
CA GLY A 277 -0.43 -4.56 -9.50
C GLY A 277 -0.68 -5.90 -8.82
N PHE A 278 0.25 -6.83 -8.99
CA PHE A 278 0.22 -8.16 -8.38
C PHE A 278 1.53 -8.38 -7.62
N VAL A 279 1.45 -8.68 -6.32
CA VAL A 279 2.62 -8.95 -5.48
C VAL A 279 2.37 -10.17 -4.62
N ALA A 280 3.31 -11.12 -4.59
CA ALA A 280 3.17 -12.36 -3.84
C ALA A 280 4.44 -12.73 -3.08
N SER A 281 4.30 -13.28 -1.89
CA SER A 281 5.43 -13.82 -1.13
C SER A 281 5.92 -15.14 -1.75
N VAL A 282 7.22 -15.34 -1.81
CA VAL A 282 7.82 -16.52 -2.46
C VAL A 282 8.74 -17.35 -1.55
N ASN A 283 8.71 -17.10 -0.24
CA ASN A 283 9.41 -17.90 0.76
C ASN A 283 8.56 -18.08 2.03
N SER A 284 8.95 -19.04 2.87
CA SER A 284 8.22 -19.38 4.11
C SER A 284 8.20 -18.26 5.16
N SER A 285 9.22 -17.40 5.17
CA SER A 285 9.32 -16.24 6.08
C SER A 285 8.46 -15.05 5.64
N LEU A 286 7.83 -15.11 4.46
CA LEU A 286 7.07 -14.03 3.82
C LEU A 286 7.84 -12.71 3.70
N THR A 287 9.12 -12.82 3.33
CA THR A 287 10.05 -11.70 3.20
C THR A 287 10.54 -11.54 1.75
N HIS A 288 10.54 -12.59 0.94
CA HIS A 288 10.80 -12.47 -0.49
C HIS A 288 9.51 -12.21 -1.25
N TRP A 289 9.50 -11.18 -2.09
CA TRP A 289 8.32 -10.74 -2.83
C TRP A 289 8.57 -10.80 -4.34
N TYR A 290 7.67 -11.45 -5.06
CA TYR A 290 7.62 -11.44 -6.51
C TYR A 290 6.49 -10.55 -6.99
N SER A 291 6.74 -9.76 -8.03
CA SER A 291 5.86 -8.69 -8.48
C SER A 291 5.64 -8.70 -9.99
N ARG A 292 4.40 -8.46 -10.40
CA ARG A 292 3.99 -8.36 -11.81
C ARG A 292 2.96 -7.25 -11.99
N VAL A 293 2.91 -6.75 -13.21
CA VAL A 293 1.97 -5.70 -13.62
C VAL A 293 1.26 -6.18 -14.87
N THR A 294 -0.01 -5.83 -15.01
CA THR A 294 -0.73 -6.00 -16.27
C THR A 294 -1.57 -4.76 -16.54
N PHE A 295 -1.58 -4.33 -17.80
CA PHE A 295 -2.41 -3.23 -18.26
C PHE A 295 -3.73 -3.79 -18.80
N GLN A 296 -4.83 -3.15 -18.42
CA GLN A 296 -6.20 -3.55 -18.76
C GLN A 296 -6.87 -2.47 -19.59
N THR A 297 -7.86 -2.86 -20.37
CA THR A 297 -8.68 -1.90 -21.11
C THR A 297 -9.60 -1.12 -20.15
N PRO A 298 -10.01 0.13 -20.49
CA PRO A 298 -10.79 0.98 -19.59
C PRO A 298 -12.14 0.44 -19.10
N THR A 299 -12.71 -0.52 -19.83
CA THR A 299 -14.03 -1.08 -19.57
C THR A 299 -13.98 -2.38 -18.75
N GLU A 300 -12.78 -2.88 -18.44
CA GLU A 300 -12.59 -4.11 -17.68
C GLU A 300 -12.52 -3.79 -16.17
N GLU A 301 -13.63 -3.99 -15.45
CA GLU A 301 -13.61 -3.99 -13.98
C GLU A 301 -13.03 -5.28 -13.40
N LEU A 302 -13.13 -6.39 -14.16
CA LEU A 302 -12.59 -7.69 -13.80
C LEU A 302 -11.15 -7.85 -14.28
N ILE A 303 -10.35 -8.53 -13.47
CA ILE A 303 -8.95 -8.75 -13.78
C ILE A 303 -8.76 -9.83 -14.85
N SER A 304 -8.40 -9.42 -16.07
CA SER A 304 -8.06 -10.33 -17.19
C SER A 304 -6.64 -10.91 -17.09
N GLY A 305 -5.69 -10.16 -16.53
CA GLY A 305 -4.29 -10.58 -16.35
C GLY A 305 -4.02 -11.52 -15.16
N PHE A 306 -5.05 -11.89 -14.39
CA PHE A 306 -4.87 -12.52 -13.06
C PHE A 306 -4.15 -13.87 -13.19
N ARG A 307 -4.59 -14.69 -14.15
CA ARG A 307 -4.03 -16.01 -14.44
C ARG A 307 -2.54 -15.96 -14.81
N ALA A 308 -2.15 -15.03 -15.68
CA ALA A 308 -0.77 -14.94 -16.15
C ALA A 308 0.20 -14.56 -15.03
N CYS A 309 -0.17 -13.56 -14.21
CA CYS A 309 0.61 -13.17 -13.04
C CYS A 309 0.73 -14.32 -12.05
N PHE A 310 -0.39 -14.98 -11.74
CA PHE A 310 -0.41 -16.05 -10.74
C PHE A 310 0.38 -17.28 -11.15
N LEU A 311 0.28 -17.74 -12.41
CA LEU A 311 1.09 -18.84 -12.92
C LEU A 311 2.59 -18.53 -12.85
N SER A 312 2.99 -17.32 -13.24
CA SER A 312 4.40 -16.89 -13.16
C SER A 312 4.90 -16.89 -11.71
N THR A 313 4.05 -16.50 -10.77
CA THR A 313 4.36 -16.53 -9.33
C THR A 313 4.49 -17.96 -8.80
N LEU A 314 3.60 -18.88 -9.18
CA LEU A 314 3.69 -20.28 -8.78
C LEU A 314 4.96 -20.94 -9.32
N GLN A 315 5.31 -20.67 -10.58
CA GLN A 315 6.59 -21.08 -11.16
C GLN A 315 7.77 -20.51 -10.35
N LYS A 316 7.74 -19.21 -10.03
CA LYS A 316 8.81 -18.60 -9.24
C LYS A 316 8.94 -19.20 -7.84
N TYR A 317 7.81 -19.50 -7.20
CA TYR A 317 7.80 -20.17 -5.90
C TYR A 317 8.45 -21.56 -6.01
N TYR A 318 8.11 -22.33 -7.04
CA TYR A 318 8.69 -23.65 -7.28
C TYR A 318 10.20 -23.58 -7.56
N GLU A 319 10.66 -22.60 -8.34
CA GLU A 319 12.09 -22.37 -8.61
C GLU A 319 12.89 -22.17 -7.32
N LEU A 320 12.33 -21.45 -6.33
CA LEU A 320 13.02 -21.08 -5.10
C LEU A 320 12.90 -22.12 -3.98
N ASN A 321 11.77 -22.82 -3.91
CA ASN A 321 11.45 -23.72 -2.79
C ASN A 321 11.51 -25.20 -3.19
N HIS A 322 11.62 -25.52 -4.48
CA HIS A 322 11.50 -26.88 -5.03
C HIS A 322 10.20 -27.60 -4.66
N ASP A 323 9.17 -26.83 -4.30
CA ASP A 323 7.82 -27.28 -3.97
C ASP A 323 6.85 -26.12 -4.26
N LEU A 324 5.56 -26.42 -4.41
CA LEU A 324 4.49 -25.44 -4.60
C LEU A 324 3.86 -25.04 -3.25
N PRO A 325 3.28 -23.83 -3.12
CA PRO A 325 2.65 -23.42 -1.87
C PRO A 325 1.39 -24.25 -1.59
N GLN A 326 1.26 -24.78 -0.38
CA GLN A 326 0.10 -25.60 0.01
C GLN A 326 -1.09 -24.77 0.48
N LYS A 327 -0.83 -23.52 0.91
CA LYS A 327 -1.87 -22.56 1.32
C LYS A 327 -1.60 -21.22 0.63
N ILE A 328 -2.65 -20.64 0.06
CA ILE A 328 -2.58 -19.37 -0.65
C ILE A 328 -3.64 -18.45 -0.08
N VAL A 329 -3.23 -17.26 0.37
CA VAL A 329 -4.13 -16.22 0.86
C VAL A 329 -4.01 -15.01 -0.05
N VAL A 330 -5.10 -14.63 -0.69
CA VAL A 330 -5.16 -13.49 -1.62
C VAL A 330 -5.90 -12.34 -0.95
N TYR A 331 -5.28 -11.17 -0.90
CA TYR A 331 -5.90 -9.92 -0.50
C TYR A 331 -6.12 -9.02 -1.73
N ARG A 332 -7.39 -8.75 -2.04
CA ARG A 332 -7.82 -7.97 -3.20
C ARG A 332 -8.37 -6.61 -2.76
N ASP A 333 -7.63 -5.53 -3.00
CA ASP A 333 -8.01 -4.15 -2.69
C ASP A 333 -8.72 -3.51 -3.89
N GLY A 334 -9.68 -2.60 -3.66
CA GLY A 334 -10.35 -1.83 -4.72
C GLY A 334 -11.62 -2.46 -5.28
N VAL A 335 -12.36 -3.23 -4.47
CA VAL A 335 -13.65 -3.85 -4.86
C VAL A 335 -14.77 -3.32 -3.98
N SER A 336 -15.85 -2.84 -4.60
CA SER A 336 -17.05 -2.37 -3.90
C SER A 336 -18.01 -3.51 -3.54
N ASP A 337 -18.97 -3.26 -2.64
CA ASP A 337 -19.95 -4.27 -2.22
C ASP A 337 -20.78 -4.82 -3.40
N GLY A 338 -21.12 -3.97 -4.37
CA GLY A 338 -21.85 -4.37 -5.57
C GLY A 338 -21.08 -5.32 -6.50
N GLN A 339 -19.76 -5.44 -6.32
CA GLN A 339 -18.88 -6.25 -7.16
C GLN A 339 -18.44 -7.56 -6.50
N LEU A 340 -18.76 -7.80 -5.21
CA LEU A 340 -18.29 -8.98 -4.48
C LEU A 340 -18.69 -10.30 -5.16
N LYS A 341 -19.94 -10.40 -5.62
CA LYS A 341 -20.43 -11.58 -6.36
C LYS A 341 -19.74 -11.76 -7.72
N MET A 342 -19.41 -10.67 -8.39
CA MET A 342 -18.66 -10.74 -9.64
C MET A 342 -17.24 -11.26 -9.40
N VAL A 343 -16.58 -10.82 -8.33
CA VAL A 343 -15.24 -11.32 -7.96
C VAL A 343 -15.30 -12.81 -7.62
N GLU A 344 -16.28 -13.24 -6.82
CA GLU A 344 -16.50 -14.65 -6.47
C GLU A 344 -16.70 -15.52 -7.72
N LEU A 345 -17.54 -15.07 -8.66
CA LEU A 345 -17.92 -15.86 -9.85
C LEU A 345 -16.88 -15.82 -10.98
N TYR A 346 -16.06 -14.77 -11.07
CA TYR A 346 -15.19 -14.57 -12.23
C TYR A 346 -13.70 -14.45 -11.91
N GLU A 347 -13.27 -13.86 -10.79
CA GLU A 347 -11.83 -13.76 -10.46
C GLU A 347 -11.32 -15.04 -9.78
N ILE A 348 -12.06 -15.58 -8.80
CA ILE A 348 -11.63 -16.75 -8.02
C ILE A 348 -11.47 -18.01 -8.89
N PRO A 349 -12.40 -18.34 -9.81
CA PRO A 349 -12.24 -19.51 -10.68
C PRO A 349 -11.01 -19.42 -11.60
N GLN A 350 -10.57 -18.22 -11.98
CA GLN A 350 -9.34 -18.06 -12.75
C GLN A 350 -8.11 -18.53 -11.97
N LEU A 351 -8.06 -18.28 -10.66
CA LEU A 351 -6.99 -18.74 -9.78
C LEU A 351 -7.04 -20.26 -9.61
N ILE A 352 -8.24 -20.81 -9.39
CA ILE A 352 -8.43 -22.27 -9.24
C ILE A 352 -7.96 -22.99 -10.51
N LYS A 353 -8.32 -22.47 -11.69
CA LYS A 353 -7.86 -23.00 -12.98
C LYS A 353 -6.35 -22.94 -13.19
N CYS A 354 -5.62 -22.10 -12.43
CA CYS A 354 -4.16 -22.11 -12.47
C CYS A 354 -3.59 -23.39 -11.84
N PHE A 355 -4.27 -23.96 -10.84
CA PHE A 355 -3.80 -25.15 -10.13
C PHE A 355 -3.78 -26.38 -11.04
N GLU A 356 -4.76 -26.49 -11.96
CA GLU A 356 -4.84 -27.55 -12.98
C GLU A 356 -3.62 -27.60 -13.92
N THR A 357 -2.85 -26.51 -14.01
CA THR A 357 -1.60 -26.47 -14.79
C THR A 357 -0.51 -27.37 -14.19
N PHE A 358 -0.62 -27.69 -12.90
CA PHE A 358 0.37 -28.48 -12.17
C PHE A 358 -0.25 -29.84 -11.79
N PRO A 359 0.42 -30.97 -12.11
CA PRO A 359 -0.13 -32.30 -11.86
C PRO A 359 -0.24 -32.57 -10.35
N ASN A 360 -1.38 -33.13 -9.93
CA ASN A 360 -1.68 -33.49 -8.53
C ASN A 360 -1.55 -32.32 -7.54
N TYR A 361 -1.85 -31.10 -7.97
CA TYR A 361 -1.72 -29.90 -7.14
C TYR A 361 -3.08 -29.34 -6.73
N GLU A 362 -3.40 -29.46 -5.44
CA GLU A 362 -4.67 -29.03 -4.85
C GLU A 362 -4.44 -28.15 -3.59
N PRO A 363 -3.90 -26.93 -3.77
CA PRO A 363 -3.63 -26.06 -2.64
C PRO A 363 -4.93 -25.56 -1.99
N LYS A 364 -4.84 -25.15 -0.73
CA LYS A 364 -5.94 -24.45 -0.07
C LYS A 364 -5.90 -22.96 -0.40
N LEU A 365 -7.04 -22.38 -0.75
CA LEU A 365 -7.18 -20.98 -1.16
C LEU A 365 -8.08 -20.23 -0.19
N VAL A 366 -7.63 -19.05 0.21
CA VAL A 366 -8.42 -18.04 0.90
C VAL A 366 -8.39 -16.77 0.08
N PHE A 367 -9.56 -16.17 -0.18
CA PHE A 367 -9.69 -14.94 -0.93
C PHE A 367 -10.44 -13.90 -0.10
N ILE A 368 -9.76 -12.79 0.21
CA ILE A 368 -10.23 -11.72 1.07
C ILE A 368 -10.23 -10.42 0.29
N VAL A 369 -11.40 -9.78 0.19
CA VAL A 369 -11.55 -8.43 -0.34
C VAL A 369 -11.23 -7.42 0.76
N VAL A 370 -10.46 -6.39 0.42
CA VAL A 370 -10.00 -5.32 1.32
C VAL A 370 -10.67 -4.00 0.91
N GLN A 371 -11.46 -3.42 1.81
CA GLN A 371 -12.20 -2.18 1.59
C GLN A 371 -11.75 -1.09 2.56
N LYS A 372 -11.00 -0.11 2.04
CA LYS A 372 -10.46 1.03 2.80
C LYS A 372 -11.27 2.33 2.65
N ARG A 373 -12.24 2.39 1.73
CA ARG A 373 -13.10 3.56 1.51
C ARG A 373 -14.51 3.20 1.97
N ILE A 374 -14.74 3.30 3.26
CA ILE A 374 -15.99 2.94 3.94
C ILE A 374 -16.48 4.12 4.77
N ASN A 375 -17.78 4.12 5.05
CA ASN A 375 -18.43 5.16 5.86
C ASN A 375 -18.45 4.82 7.36
N THR A 376 -18.16 3.57 7.72
CA THR A 376 -18.09 3.12 9.12
C THR A 376 -16.93 3.79 9.83
N ILE A 377 -17.21 4.44 10.96
CA ILE A 377 -16.23 5.05 11.85
C ILE A 377 -16.36 4.38 13.21
N LEU A 378 -15.23 4.04 13.82
CA LEU A 378 -15.20 3.45 15.16
C LEU A 378 -14.56 4.42 16.14
N TYR A 379 -15.09 4.45 17.36
CA TYR A 379 -14.59 5.25 18.48
C TYR A 379 -14.34 4.34 19.67
N SER A 380 -13.35 4.70 20.49
CA SER A 380 -13.19 4.12 21.81
C SER A 380 -13.95 4.98 22.81
N SER A 381 -14.87 4.39 23.57
CA SER A 381 -15.55 5.08 24.65
C SER A 381 -14.74 4.98 25.94
N SER A 382 -14.56 6.09 26.64
CA SER A 382 -13.87 6.18 27.93
C SER A 382 -14.63 7.13 28.87
N ALA A 383 -14.31 7.11 30.16
CA ALA A 383 -14.93 8.02 31.14
C ALA A 383 -14.77 9.51 30.78
N ASN A 384 -13.74 9.84 29.98
CA ASN A 384 -13.41 11.21 29.57
C ASN A 384 -13.98 11.59 28.19
N GLY A 385 -14.81 10.73 27.57
CA GLY A 385 -15.36 10.95 26.23
C GLY A 385 -14.92 9.90 25.21
N PHE A 386 -15.02 10.27 23.92
CA PHE A 386 -14.72 9.42 22.78
C PHE A 386 -13.31 9.70 22.23
N SER A 387 -12.48 8.68 22.22
CA SER A 387 -11.11 8.73 21.70
C SER A 387 -10.94 7.84 20.46
N SER A 388 -9.77 7.94 19.84
CA SER A 388 -9.42 7.05 18.73
C SER A 388 -9.32 5.59 19.20
N VAL A 389 -9.73 4.69 18.32
CA VAL A 389 -9.66 3.26 18.57
C VAL A 389 -8.20 2.78 18.55
N PRO A 390 -7.77 1.98 19.53
CA PRO A 390 -6.40 1.47 19.56
C PRO A 390 -6.13 0.53 18.37
N ALA A 391 -4.88 0.53 17.91
CA ALA A 391 -4.43 -0.38 16.86
C ALA A 391 -4.56 -1.85 17.31
N GLY A 392 -4.99 -2.71 16.40
CA GLY A 392 -5.31 -4.12 16.68
C GLY A 392 -6.78 -4.35 17.06
N THR A 393 -7.62 -3.32 17.12
CA THR A 393 -9.06 -3.49 17.39
C THR A 393 -9.77 -4.14 16.21
N VAL A 394 -10.54 -5.19 16.50
CA VAL A 394 -11.38 -5.95 15.57
C VAL A 394 -12.85 -5.85 15.98
N LEU A 395 -13.72 -5.72 14.99
CA LEU A 395 -15.15 -5.87 15.12
C LEU A 395 -15.66 -6.83 14.05
N ASP A 396 -16.24 -7.94 14.48
CA ASP A 396 -16.69 -9.07 13.64
C ASP A 396 -18.14 -9.48 13.93
N HIS A 397 -18.93 -8.58 14.49
CA HIS A 397 -20.36 -8.77 14.73
C HIS A 397 -21.11 -7.43 14.63
N THR A 398 -22.45 -7.50 14.65
CA THR A 398 -23.40 -6.36 14.62
C THR A 398 -23.40 -5.52 13.35
N LEU A 399 -22.25 -5.05 12.89
CA LEU A 399 -22.10 -4.26 11.65
C LEU A 399 -21.74 -5.12 10.43
N THR A 400 -21.42 -6.39 10.66
CA THR A 400 -21.01 -7.36 9.65
C THR A 400 -22.17 -7.82 8.78
N ASN A 401 -21.84 -8.32 7.59
CA ASN A 401 -22.80 -8.87 6.65
C ASN A 401 -23.25 -10.27 7.09
N LYS A 402 -24.52 -10.61 6.82
CA LYS A 402 -25.07 -11.95 7.07
C LYS A 402 -24.61 -12.99 6.04
N ASP A 403 -24.29 -12.55 4.82
CA ASP A 403 -24.03 -13.42 3.66
C ASP A 403 -22.54 -13.80 3.55
N TRP A 404 -21.66 -13.13 4.30
CA TRP A 404 -20.22 -13.28 4.19
C TRP A 404 -19.56 -13.38 5.56
N VAL A 405 -18.36 -13.99 5.60
CA VAL A 405 -17.49 -13.89 6.78
C VAL A 405 -16.64 -12.64 6.63
N ASP A 406 -17.00 -11.59 7.36
CA ASP A 406 -16.37 -10.28 7.31
C ASP A 406 -16.00 -9.73 8.69
N PHE A 407 -15.10 -8.76 8.71
CA PHE A 407 -14.69 -8.05 9.91
C PHE A 407 -14.08 -6.69 9.60
N TYR A 408 -14.15 -5.78 10.55
CA TYR A 408 -13.45 -4.51 10.56
C TYR A 408 -12.19 -4.63 11.41
N LEU A 409 -11.07 -4.09 10.93
CA LEU A 409 -9.82 -4.04 11.69
C LEU A 409 -9.19 -2.64 11.59
N THR A 410 -8.93 -2.06 12.75
CA THR A 410 -8.09 -0.85 12.90
C THR A 410 -6.65 -1.28 13.12
N ALA A 411 -5.89 -1.48 12.04
CA ALA A 411 -4.54 -2.04 12.13
C ALA A 411 -3.45 -1.04 12.58
N HIS A 412 -3.71 0.28 12.48
CA HIS A 412 -2.70 1.32 12.66
C HIS A 412 -3.14 2.36 13.69
N ASP A 413 -2.17 3.04 14.28
CA ASP A 413 -2.40 4.13 15.21
C ASP A 413 -2.91 5.39 14.49
N ILE A 414 -3.99 5.98 15.01
CA ILE A 414 -4.66 7.14 14.44
C ILE A 414 -4.22 8.38 15.24
N ARG A 415 -3.27 9.12 14.69
CA ARG A 415 -2.69 10.30 15.35
C ARG A 415 -3.56 11.56 15.24
N GLN A 416 -4.33 11.66 14.16
CA GLN A 416 -5.16 12.83 13.84
C GLN A 416 -6.43 12.36 13.14
N GLY A 417 -7.56 13.01 13.45
CA GLY A 417 -8.86 12.67 12.88
C GLY A 417 -9.57 11.50 13.56
N VAL A 418 -10.57 10.98 12.87
CA VAL A 418 -11.37 9.82 13.29
C VAL A 418 -10.83 8.50 12.77
N GLY A 419 -11.01 7.44 13.55
CA GLY A 419 -10.56 6.11 13.21
C GLY A 419 -11.41 5.45 12.13
N LEU A 420 -10.91 5.44 10.89
CA LEU A 420 -11.49 4.67 9.81
C LEU A 420 -10.89 3.26 9.80
N PRO A 421 -11.63 2.22 10.20
CA PRO A 421 -11.15 0.86 10.07
C PRO A 421 -10.97 0.48 8.59
N THR A 422 -10.42 -0.70 8.37
CA THR A 422 -10.46 -1.38 7.07
C THR A 422 -11.44 -2.54 7.19
N HIS A 423 -12.35 -2.67 6.23
CA HIS A 423 -13.31 -3.77 6.16
C HIS A 423 -12.72 -4.91 5.31
N TYR A 424 -12.83 -6.15 5.79
CA TYR A 424 -12.30 -7.34 5.15
C TYR A 424 -13.43 -8.33 4.96
N VAL A 425 -13.67 -8.76 3.72
CA VAL A 425 -14.74 -9.70 3.37
C VAL A 425 -14.13 -10.96 2.77
N THR A 426 -14.34 -12.11 3.41
CA THR A 426 -13.83 -13.39 2.93
C THR A 426 -14.82 -14.00 1.95
N LEU A 427 -14.44 -14.03 0.66
CA LEU A 427 -15.28 -14.57 -0.41
C LEU A 427 -15.08 -16.07 -0.62
N TYR A 428 -13.91 -16.60 -0.26
CA TYR A 428 -13.58 -18.00 -0.46
C TYR A 428 -12.57 -18.47 0.60
N ASN A 429 -12.75 -19.68 1.14
CA ASN A 429 -11.88 -20.22 2.19
C ASN A 429 -11.92 -21.76 2.22
N THR A 430 -11.10 -22.41 1.38
CA THR A 430 -10.93 -23.88 1.42
C THR A 430 -9.85 -24.32 2.40
N ALA A 431 -9.15 -23.37 3.03
CA ALA A 431 -8.15 -23.64 4.06
C ALA A 431 -8.77 -23.88 5.45
N ASN A 432 -10.10 -23.71 5.58
CA ASN A 432 -10.84 -23.82 6.85
C ASN A 432 -10.21 -22.96 7.95
N LEU A 433 -9.65 -21.80 7.61
CA LEU A 433 -9.19 -20.84 8.61
C LEU A 433 -10.40 -20.28 9.33
N THR A 434 -10.38 -20.31 10.67
CA THR A 434 -11.40 -19.70 11.50
C THR A 434 -11.37 -18.17 11.34
N PRO A 435 -12.46 -17.45 11.66
CA PRO A 435 -12.47 -15.99 11.68
C PRO A 435 -11.31 -15.38 12.48
N ASP A 436 -10.99 -15.93 13.66
CA ASP A 436 -9.84 -15.48 14.46
C ASP A 436 -8.50 -15.64 13.72
N HIS A 437 -8.28 -16.78 13.03
CA HIS A 437 -7.08 -16.99 12.23
C HIS A 437 -6.98 -16.00 11.06
N LEU A 438 -8.11 -15.70 10.39
CA LEU A 438 -8.15 -14.72 9.30
C LEU A 438 -7.80 -13.31 9.80
N GLN A 439 -8.38 -12.90 10.93
CA GLN A 439 -8.13 -11.61 11.56
C GLN A 439 -6.67 -11.45 12.00
N ARG A 440 -6.13 -12.46 12.71
CA ARG A 440 -4.73 -12.45 13.18
C ARG A 440 -3.73 -12.48 12.03
N LEU A 441 -3.97 -13.29 10.99
CA LEU A 441 -3.13 -13.28 9.80
C LEU A 441 -3.14 -11.92 9.11
N THR A 442 -4.32 -11.33 8.96
CA THR A 442 -4.49 -10.00 8.35
C THR A 442 -3.74 -8.94 9.15
N PHE A 443 -3.85 -8.95 10.48
CA PHE A 443 -3.11 -8.03 11.34
C PHE A 443 -1.59 -8.22 11.22
N LYS A 444 -1.09 -9.47 11.24
CA LYS A 444 0.33 -9.78 10.99
C LYS A 444 0.82 -9.23 9.65
N MET A 445 0.03 -9.37 8.58
CA MET A 445 0.40 -8.82 7.27
C MET A 445 0.52 -7.28 7.26
N CYS A 446 -0.19 -6.57 8.13
CA CYS A 446 -0.05 -5.13 8.28
C CYS A 446 1.28 -4.67 8.89
N HIS A 447 2.10 -5.60 9.42
CA HIS A 447 3.43 -5.33 9.99
C HIS A 447 4.57 -5.44 8.98
N LEU A 448 4.31 -5.97 7.78
CA LEU A 448 5.36 -6.37 6.82
C LEU A 448 5.66 -5.34 5.73
N TYR A 449 5.19 -4.09 5.86
CA TYR A 449 5.46 -3.04 4.88
C TYR A 449 6.74 -2.26 5.23
N TRP A 450 7.82 -2.57 4.53
CA TRP A 450 9.18 -2.17 4.90
C TRP A 450 9.54 -0.69 4.75
N ASN A 451 8.74 0.07 3.99
CA ASN A 451 8.87 1.52 3.92
C ASN A 451 8.34 2.25 5.17
N TRP A 452 7.69 1.54 6.10
CA TRP A 452 7.15 2.10 7.33
C TRP A 452 7.42 1.15 8.50
N PRO A 453 8.35 1.47 9.42
CA PRO A 453 8.63 0.65 10.60
C PRO A 453 7.55 0.84 11.69
N GLY A 454 6.35 0.38 11.36
CA GLY A 454 5.13 0.36 12.16
C GLY A 454 4.02 -0.36 11.39
N THR A 455 2.85 -0.52 11.98
CA THR A 455 1.72 -1.06 11.21
C THR A 455 1.16 -0.05 10.21
N ILE A 456 0.61 -0.59 9.13
CA ILE A 456 -0.12 0.17 8.12
C ILE A 456 -1.59 -0.27 8.05
N ARG A 457 -2.43 0.54 7.40
CA ARG A 457 -3.88 0.38 7.35
C ARG A 457 -4.38 -0.89 6.63
N VAL A 458 -3.60 -1.40 5.68
CA VAL A 458 -3.92 -2.57 4.84
C VAL A 458 -2.75 -3.55 4.86
N PRO A 459 -2.95 -4.85 4.56
CA PRO A 459 -1.86 -5.81 4.43
C PRO A 459 -0.72 -5.30 3.55
N ALA A 460 0.53 -5.56 3.96
CA ALA A 460 1.72 -5.23 3.18
C ALA A 460 1.65 -5.65 1.70
N PRO A 461 1.21 -6.87 1.34
CA PRO A 461 1.09 -7.26 -0.07
C PRO A 461 0.13 -6.35 -0.87
N CYS A 462 -1.01 -5.92 -0.31
CA CYS A 462 -1.88 -4.93 -0.96
C CYS A 462 -1.19 -3.58 -1.12
N LYS A 463 -0.45 -3.14 -0.10
CA LYS A 463 0.27 -1.86 -0.17
C LYS A 463 1.37 -1.89 -1.23
N TYR A 464 2.07 -3.01 -1.35
CA TYR A 464 3.06 -3.23 -2.39
C TYR A 464 2.42 -3.25 -3.78
N ALA A 465 1.32 -4.00 -3.97
CA ALA A 465 0.55 -4.01 -5.21
C ALA A 465 0.10 -2.61 -5.64
N HIS A 466 -0.46 -1.83 -4.71
CA HIS A 466 -0.84 -0.43 -4.97
C HIS A 466 0.37 0.44 -5.37
N LYS A 467 1.51 0.31 -4.70
CA LYS A 467 2.72 1.08 -5.02
C LYS A 467 3.26 0.74 -6.42
N LEU A 468 3.24 -0.54 -6.76
CA LEU A 468 3.65 -1.04 -8.07
C LEU A 468 2.69 -0.58 -9.19
N ALA A 469 1.38 -0.72 -8.98
CA ALA A 469 0.35 -0.27 -9.91
C ALA A 469 0.42 1.24 -10.12
N PHE A 470 0.56 2.02 -9.05
CA PHE A 470 0.73 3.48 -9.10
C PHE A 470 2.00 3.88 -9.86
N LEU A 471 3.16 3.25 -9.58
CA LEU A 471 4.39 3.53 -10.32
C LEU A 471 4.21 3.26 -11.82
N SER A 472 3.59 2.13 -12.14
CA SER A 472 3.46 1.67 -13.52
C SER A 472 2.42 2.46 -14.31
N GLY A 473 1.29 2.80 -13.69
CA GLY A 473 0.25 3.63 -14.29
C GLY A 473 0.67 5.08 -14.42
N GLN A 474 1.15 5.71 -13.34
CA GLN A 474 1.40 7.15 -13.32
C GLN A 474 2.72 7.54 -14.02
N PHE A 475 3.78 6.74 -13.87
CA PHE A 475 5.12 7.17 -14.26
C PHE A 475 5.77 6.35 -15.36
N LEU A 476 5.48 5.05 -15.46
CA LEU A 476 6.10 4.18 -16.49
C LEU A 476 5.24 4.12 -17.77
N HIS A 477 3.93 3.99 -17.61
CA HIS A 477 2.96 3.66 -18.67
C HIS A 477 3.35 2.41 -19.48
N SER A 478 4.01 1.45 -18.83
CA SER A 478 4.46 0.18 -19.40
C SER A 478 4.72 -0.83 -18.29
N GLU A 479 4.70 -2.11 -18.62
CA GLU A 479 5.13 -3.17 -17.71
C GLU A 479 6.63 -3.01 -17.41
N PRO A 480 7.04 -3.05 -16.13
CA PRO A 480 8.45 -3.08 -15.74
C PRO A 480 9.16 -4.32 -16.30
N ALA A 481 10.47 -4.19 -16.51
CA ALA A 481 11.32 -5.28 -16.96
C ALA A 481 11.30 -6.46 -15.96
N ILE A 482 11.18 -7.68 -16.47
CA ILE A 482 10.99 -8.90 -15.66
C ILE A 482 12.15 -9.17 -14.69
N GLN A 483 13.36 -8.68 -14.98
CA GLN A 483 14.55 -8.80 -14.14
C GLN A 483 14.44 -8.06 -12.81
N LEU A 484 13.43 -7.21 -12.64
CA LEU A 484 13.13 -6.51 -11.38
C LEU A 484 12.02 -7.20 -10.58
N SER A 485 11.36 -8.23 -11.13
CA SER A 485 10.16 -8.83 -10.55
C SER A 485 10.38 -9.46 -9.17
N ASP A 486 11.60 -9.90 -8.86
CA ASP A 486 11.99 -10.49 -7.57
C ASP A 486 12.44 -9.46 -6.51
N LYS A 487 12.27 -8.17 -6.79
CA LYS A 487 12.71 -7.07 -5.93
C LYS A 487 11.57 -6.10 -5.66
N LEU A 488 11.67 -5.40 -4.53
CA LEU A 488 10.77 -4.28 -4.20
C LEU A 488 11.26 -2.97 -4.84
N PHE A 489 11.61 -2.99 -6.14
CA PHE A 489 12.20 -1.86 -6.87
C PHE A 489 11.30 -0.61 -6.92
N PHE A 490 9.99 -0.83 -6.77
CA PHE A 490 8.93 0.18 -6.84
C PHE A 490 8.72 0.98 -5.54
N LEU A 491 9.48 0.68 -4.48
CA LEU A 491 9.37 1.36 -3.19
C LEU A 491 9.81 2.82 -3.18
#